data_AF-G6EZH1-F1
#
_entry.id   AF-G6EZH1-F1
#
_cell.length_a   1.000
_cell.length_b   1.000
_cell.length_c   1.000
_cell.angle_alpha   90.00
_cell.angle_beta   90.00
_cell.angle_gamma   90.00
#
_symmetry.space_group_name_H-M   'P 1'
#
loop_
_entity.id
_entity.type
_entity.pdbx_description
1 polymer ?
#
loop_
_entity_poly.entity_id
_entity_poly.type
_entity_poly.pdbx_seq_one_letter_code
_entity_poly.pdbx_strand_id
1 'polypeptide(L)'
;MNKKIININFVSTSYNNPKHSMQLEINVSKYKCIPISENNALLFTINALTSNDFDHLKTTLTTIKCKKSLKKIWKIAAKQKSLNKDIQELFRSEWTVRSHQIRNAFNNDKELVKILYKIFPAYTGAGITLWRGEQLCRFKKNRVGFNWTPKEEVAKRFASGLCSYYKEGGVLLKVYAEPQAIITGSCPHSEYLGEHELIVNPFKLSKITEIKHFNSR
;
A
#
# COMPACT_ATOMS: atom_id res chain seq x y z
N MET A 1 28.64 -19.89 -15.99
CA MET A 1 27.41 -19.77 -16.81
C MET A 1 26.23 -20.27 -15.99
N ASN A 2 25.26 -19.41 -15.66
CA ASN A 2 24.07 -19.83 -14.90
C ASN A 2 23.10 -20.58 -15.83
N LYS A 3 23.06 -21.90 -15.70
CA LYS A 3 22.07 -22.76 -16.36
C LYS A 3 21.00 -23.15 -15.36
N LYS A 4 19.73 -23.05 -15.73
CA LYS A 4 18.61 -23.60 -14.96
C LYS A 4 18.03 -24.78 -15.72
N ILE A 5 17.87 -25.89 -15.01
CA ILE A 5 17.20 -27.08 -15.54
C ILE A 5 15.77 -27.06 -15.00
N ILE A 6 14.79 -27.06 -15.91
CA ILE A 6 13.38 -27.21 -15.58
C ILE A 6 12.96 -28.63 -15.95
N ASN A 7 12.48 -29.38 -14.97
CA ASN A 7 11.92 -30.70 -15.17
C ASN A 7 10.42 -30.56 -15.40
N ILE A 8 9.95 -30.94 -16.59
CA ILE A 8 8.54 -30.97 -16.95
C ILE A 8 8.11 -32.43 -16.97
N ASN A 9 7.22 -32.79 -16.04
CA ASN A 9 6.65 -34.13 -15.95
C ASN A 9 5.26 -34.11 -16.56
N PHE A 10 5.04 -34.90 -17.61
CA PHE A 10 3.73 -35.06 -18.22
C PHE A 10 2.99 -36.18 -17.51
N VAL A 11 1.78 -35.89 -17.01
CA VAL A 11 0.90 -36.90 -16.43
C VAL A 11 -0.10 -37.31 -17.50
N SER A 12 0.04 -38.55 -18.01
CA SER A 12 -0.96 -39.16 -18.88
C SER A 12 -2.07 -39.79 -18.02
N THR A 13 -3.33 -39.65 -18.44
CA THR A 13 -4.50 -40.27 -17.77
C THR A 13 -4.81 -41.68 -18.29
N SER A 14 -4.03 -42.22 -19.22
CA SER A 14 -4.20 -43.59 -19.73
C SER A 14 -3.36 -44.59 -18.93
N TYR A 15 -3.99 -45.71 -18.56
CA TYR A 15 -3.46 -46.73 -17.63
C TYR A 15 -2.17 -47.44 -18.08
N ASN A 16 -1.69 -47.22 -19.32
CA ASN A 16 -0.49 -47.84 -19.85
C ASN A 16 0.28 -46.84 -20.74
N ASN A 17 1.14 -46.01 -20.15
CA ASN A 17 2.27 -45.42 -20.89
C ASN A 17 3.36 -44.88 -19.93
N PRO A 18 4.64 -44.86 -20.36
CA PRO A 18 5.77 -44.50 -19.51
C PRO A 18 5.68 -43.03 -19.08
N LYS A 19 6.17 -42.74 -17.87
CA LYS A 19 6.36 -41.36 -17.39
C LYS A 19 7.30 -40.64 -18.35
N HIS A 20 6.75 -39.82 -19.24
CA HIS A 20 7.55 -38.93 -20.06
C HIS A 20 7.94 -37.71 -19.22
N SER A 21 9.22 -37.64 -18.87
CA SER A 21 9.83 -36.43 -18.32
C SER A 21 10.69 -35.77 -19.38
N MET A 22 10.51 -34.47 -19.57
CA MET A 22 11.39 -33.66 -20.41
C MET A 22 12.22 -32.75 -19.51
N GLN A 23 13.54 -32.71 -19.74
CA GLN A 23 14.42 -31.73 -19.14
C GLN A 23 14.66 -30.59 -20.12
N LEU A 24 14.34 -29.37 -19.70
CA LEU A 24 14.57 -28.17 -20.48
C LEU A 24 15.70 -27.39 -19.84
N GLU A 25 16.86 -27.38 -20.50
CA GLU A 25 18.05 -26.66 -20.05
C GLU A 25 18.03 -25.23 -20.61
N ILE A 26 17.80 -24.25 -19.74
CA ILE A 26 17.75 -22.84 -20.13
C ILE A 26 19.09 -22.18 -19.76
N ASN A 27 19.78 -21.68 -20.78
CA ASN A 27 20.98 -20.87 -20.58
C ASN A 27 20.57 -19.43 -20.23
N VAL A 28 20.48 -19.12 -18.94
CA VAL A 28 20.01 -17.83 -18.43
C VAL A 28 20.99 -16.70 -18.77
N SER A 29 22.25 -17.02 -19.06
CA SER A 29 23.28 -16.02 -19.37
C SER A 29 23.15 -15.36 -20.75
N LYS A 30 22.29 -15.89 -21.64
CA LYS A 30 22.02 -15.31 -22.98
C LYS A 30 20.77 -14.43 -23.04
N TYR A 31 19.95 -14.41 -21.98
CA TYR A 31 18.73 -13.61 -21.96
C TYR A 31 18.99 -12.36 -21.12
N LYS A 32 18.99 -11.18 -21.75
CA LYS A 32 18.69 -9.95 -21.01
C LYS A 32 17.35 -10.18 -20.31
N CYS A 33 17.26 -9.94 -19.00
CA CYS A 33 15.97 -9.86 -18.31
C CYS A 33 15.12 -8.81 -19.04
N ILE A 34 14.26 -9.25 -19.94
CA ILE A 34 13.28 -8.38 -20.58
C ILE A 34 12.34 -7.98 -19.45
N PRO A 35 12.19 -6.67 -19.15
CA PRO A 35 11.25 -6.23 -18.15
C PRO A 35 9.87 -6.80 -18.49
N ILE A 36 9.24 -7.47 -17.52
CA ILE A 36 7.90 -8.01 -17.70
C ILE A 36 6.98 -6.83 -18.04
N SER A 37 6.19 -6.94 -19.11
CA SER A 37 5.21 -5.92 -19.46
C SER A 37 4.24 -5.72 -18.30
N GLU A 38 3.69 -4.51 -18.14
CA GLU A 38 2.81 -4.22 -17.00
C GLU A 38 1.55 -5.12 -16.97
N ASN A 39 1.04 -5.52 -18.15
CA ASN A 39 -0.08 -6.45 -18.24
C ASN A 39 0.27 -7.85 -17.69
N ASN A 40 1.45 -8.36 -18.03
CA ASN A 40 1.93 -9.63 -17.50
C ASN A 40 2.23 -9.53 -16.01
N ALA A 41 2.84 -8.42 -15.56
CA ALA A 41 3.07 -8.16 -14.15
C ALA A 41 1.76 -8.10 -13.35
N LEU A 42 0.70 -7.50 -13.90
CA LEU A 42 -0.62 -7.48 -13.28
C LEU A 42 -1.19 -8.89 -13.12
N LEU A 43 -1.13 -9.72 -14.17
CA LEU A 43 -1.59 -11.10 -14.11
C LEU A 43 -0.84 -11.90 -13.04
N PHE A 44 0.49 -11.84 -13.03
CA PHE A 44 1.30 -12.52 -12.04
C PHE A 44 1.05 -12.01 -10.62
N THR A 45 0.87 -10.70 -10.45
CA THR A 45 0.53 -10.09 -9.15
C THR A 45 -0.81 -10.62 -8.63
N ILE A 46 -1.82 -10.72 -9.49
CA ILE A 46 -3.14 -11.25 -9.09
C ILE A 46 -3.03 -12.73 -8.73
N ASN A 47 -2.34 -13.53 -9.54
CA ASN A 47 -2.17 -14.96 -9.26
C ASN A 47 -1.43 -15.17 -7.94
N ALA A 48 -0.32 -14.46 -7.72
CA ALA A 48 0.48 -14.53 -6.51
C ALA A 48 -0.33 -14.12 -5.26
N LEU A 49 -1.16 -13.08 -5.39
CA LEU A 49 -2.08 -12.65 -4.33
C LEU A 49 -3.14 -13.72 -4.01
N THR A 50 -3.64 -14.45 -5.01
CA THR A 50 -4.63 -15.52 -4.79
C THR A 50 -4.03 -16.82 -4.28
N SER A 51 -2.77 -17.12 -4.62
CA SER A 51 -2.05 -18.32 -4.18
C SER A 51 -1.25 -18.11 -2.89
N ASN A 52 -1.26 -16.91 -2.31
CA ASN A 52 -0.39 -16.49 -1.19
C ASN A 52 1.11 -16.66 -1.49
N ASP A 53 1.52 -16.49 -2.75
CA ASP A 53 2.94 -16.51 -3.15
C ASP A 53 3.56 -15.14 -2.90
N PHE A 54 4.11 -14.97 -1.70
CA PHE A 54 4.63 -13.68 -1.23
C PHE A 54 5.81 -13.16 -2.05
N ASP A 55 6.76 -14.03 -2.39
CA ASP A 55 7.99 -13.62 -3.10
C ASP A 55 7.70 -13.12 -4.51
N HIS A 56 6.80 -13.82 -5.23
CA HIS A 56 6.34 -13.35 -6.53
C HIS A 56 5.53 -12.07 -6.40
N LEU A 57 4.61 -11.99 -5.43
CA LEU A 57 3.80 -10.80 -5.20
C LEU A 57 4.67 -9.56 -4.97
N LYS A 58 5.67 -9.67 -4.07
CA LYS A 58 6.62 -8.59 -3.77
C LYS A 58 7.36 -8.15 -5.02
N THR A 59 7.85 -9.09 -5.81
CA THR A 59 8.63 -8.80 -7.02
C THR A 59 7.77 -8.12 -8.09
N THR A 60 6.59 -8.67 -8.40
CA THR A 60 5.76 -8.18 -9.51
C THR A 60 5.11 -6.85 -9.19
N LEU A 61 4.77 -6.60 -7.92
CA LEU A 61 4.10 -5.36 -7.49
C LEU A 61 4.96 -4.10 -7.68
N THR A 62 6.29 -4.23 -7.62
CA THR A 62 7.22 -3.11 -7.92
C THR A 62 7.19 -2.67 -9.38
N THR A 63 6.78 -3.58 -10.28
CA THR A 63 6.65 -3.30 -11.72
C THR A 63 5.36 -2.56 -12.05
N ILE A 64 4.37 -2.60 -11.16
CA ILE A 64 3.06 -1.96 -11.37
C ILE A 64 3.17 -0.45 -11.14
N LYS A 65 2.93 0.33 -12.20
CA LYS A 65 3.00 1.81 -12.18
C LYS A 65 1.66 2.46 -12.52
N CYS A 66 0.82 1.78 -13.30
CA CYS A 66 -0.48 2.26 -13.73
C CYS A 66 -1.48 2.30 -12.58
N LYS A 67 -2.17 3.43 -12.47
CA LYS A 67 -3.27 3.66 -11.51
C LYS A 67 -4.35 2.57 -11.59
N LYS A 68 -4.76 2.18 -12.81
CA LYS A 68 -5.83 1.18 -13.01
C LYS A 68 -5.41 -0.18 -12.45
N SER A 69 -4.19 -0.61 -12.73
CA SER A 69 -3.61 -1.87 -12.24
C SER A 69 -3.51 -1.85 -10.72
N LEU A 70 -2.95 -0.78 -10.13
CA LEU A 70 -2.82 -0.63 -8.68
C LEU A 70 -4.18 -0.68 -7.96
N LYS A 71 -5.19 0.04 -8.46
CA LYS A 71 -6.57 -0.03 -7.94
C LYS A 71 -7.13 -1.46 -8.04
N LYS A 72 -6.94 -2.13 -9.17
CA LYS A 72 -7.46 -3.48 -9.41
C LYS A 72 -6.88 -4.49 -8.42
N ILE A 73 -5.56 -4.48 -8.22
CA ILE A 73 -4.84 -5.38 -7.31
C ILE A 73 -5.41 -5.27 -5.89
N TRP A 74 -5.48 -4.06 -5.33
CA TRP A 74 -5.94 -3.88 -3.96
C TRP A 74 -7.44 -4.13 -3.77
N LYS A 75 -8.25 -3.94 -4.82
CA LYS A 75 -9.66 -4.37 -4.81
C LYS A 75 -9.80 -5.89 -4.77
N ILE A 76 -8.89 -6.63 -5.42
CA ILE A 76 -8.87 -8.09 -5.36
C ILE A 76 -8.40 -8.56 -3.98
N ALA A 77 -7.35 -7.93 -3.42
CA ALA A 77 -6.87 -8.23 -2.08
C ALA A 77 -7.99 -8.08 -1.03
N ALA A 78 -8.72 -6.97 -1.09
CA ALA A 78 -9.86 -6.69 -0.20
C ALA A 78 -11.11 -7.56 -0.44
N LYS A 79 -11.09 -8.49 -1.39
CA LYS A 79 -12.15 -9.49 -1.57
C LYS A 79 -11.77 -10.86 -1.00
N GLN A 80 -10.50 -11.06 -0.63
CA GLN A 80 -10.07 -12.29 0.01
C GLN A 80 -10.78 -12.43 1.37
N LYS A 81 -11.17 -13.67 1.72
CA LYS A 81 -11.86 -13.96 2.99
C LYS A 81 -11.00 -13.60 4.20
N SER A 82 -9.70 -13.82 4.09
CA SER A 82 -8.67 -13.45 5.05
C SER A 82 -7.38 -13.15 4.31
N LEU A 83 -6.67 -12.11 4.74
CA LEU A 83 -5.32 -11.83 4.27
C LEU A 83 -4.33 -12.32 5.32
N ASN A 84 -3.28 -13.00 4.89
CA ASN A 84 -2.19 -13.38 5.79
C ASN A 84 -1.37 -12.15 6.19
N LYS A 85 -0.56 -12.29 7.26
CA LYS A 85 0.24 -11.19 7.80
C LYS A 85 1.23 -10.64 6.77
N ASP A 86 1.84 -11.49 5.96
CA ASP A 86 2.83 -11.09 4.96
C ASP A 86 2.23 -10.13 3.92
N ILE A 87 1.03 -10.42 3.40
CA ILE A 87 0.34 -9.53 2.46
C ILE A 87 -0.05 -8.20 3.14
N GLN A 88 -0.46 -8.23 4.40
CA GLN A 88 -0.76 -7.01 5.16
C GLN A 88 0.49 -6.14 5.36
N GLU A 89 1.62 -6.76 5.66
CA GLU A 89 2.92 -6.08 5.81
C GLU A 89 3.44 -5.54 4.49
N LEU A 90 3.26 -6.28 3.39
CA LEU A 90 3.55 -5.78 2.05
C LEU A 90 2.69 -4.56 1.73
N PHE A 91 1.37 -4.64 1.95
CA PHE A 91 0.50 -3.48 1.74
C PHE A 91 0.89 -2.29 2.61
N ARG A 92 1.38 -2.52 3.84
CA ARG A 92 1.85 -1.44 4.71
C ARG A 92 3.11 -0.77 4.18
N SER A 93 4.06 -1.56 3.68
CA SER A 93 5.27 -1.04 3.02
C SER A 93 4.90 -0.21 1.80
N GLU A 94 3.97 -0.74 1.00
CA GLU A 94 3.39 -0.11 -0.18
C GLU A 94 2.65 1.19 0.13
N TRP A 95 1.90 1.22 1.23
CA TRP A 95 1.21 2.40 1.69
C TRP A 95 2.21 3.48 2.15
N THR A 96 3.23 3.10 2.91
CA THR A 96 4.27 4.04 3.37
C THR A 96 4.91 4.75 2.18
N VAL A 97 5.31 4.00 1.14
CA VAL A 97 6.04 4.55 -0.01
C VAL A 97 5.10 5.20 -1.04
N ARG A 98 3.94 4.60 -1.30
CA ARG A 98 3.08 4.91 -2.45
C ARG A 98 1.66 5.33 -2.07
N SER A 99 1.37 5.66 -0.80
CA SER A 99 0.03 6.11 -0.35
C SER A 99 -0.59 7.18 -1.24
N HIS A 100 0.19 8.18 -1.67
CA HIS A 100 -0.28 9.22 -2.58
C HIS A 100 -0.70 8.67 -3.96
N GLN A 101 0.02 7.68 -4.49
CA GLN A 101 -0.30 7.02 -5.77
C GLN A 101 -1.51 6.11 -5.62
N ILE A 102 -1.60 5.35 -4.53
CA ILE A 102 -2.76 4.50 -4.20
C ILE A 102 -4.00 5.38 -4.07
N ARG A 103 -3.94 6.46 -3.29
CA ARG A 103 -5.05 7.41 -3.13
C ARG A 103 -5.48 8.02 -4.46
N ASN A 104 -4.53 8.43 -5.30
CA ASN A 104 -4.78 8.95 -6.65
C ASN A 104 -5.38 7.89 -7.58
N ALA A 105 -4.96 6.63 -7.47
CA ALA A 105 -5.49 5.52 -8.26
C ALA A 105 -6.96 5.23 -7.93
N PHE A 106 -7.34 5.31 -6.65
CA PHE A 106 -8.74 5.15 -6.25
C PHE A 106 -9.59 6.35 -6.66
N ASN A 107 -9.06 7.57 -6.51
CA ASN A 107 -9.76 8.85 -6.72
C ASN A 107 -11.14 8.93 -6.05
N ASN A 108 -11.34 8.17 -4.98
CA ASN A 108 -12.56 8.13 -4.20
C ASN A 108 -12.18 7.68 -2.78
N ASP A 109 -12.04 8.65 -1.88
CA ASP A 109 -11.58 8.38 -0.52
C ASP A 109 -12.58 7.50 0.25
N LYS A 110 -13.89 7.57 -0.04
CA LYS A 110 -14.91 6.69 0.58
C LYS A 110 -14.76 5.24 0.14
N GLU A 111 -14.44 5.00 -1.14
CA GLU A 111 -14.12 3.64 -1.63
C GLU A 111 -12.81 3.15 -0.99
N LEU A 112 -11.78 4.01 -0.95
CA LEU A 112 -10.48 3.65 -0.41
C LEU A 112 -10.55 3.26 1.07
N VAL A 113 -11.29 3.99 1.91
CA VAL A 113 -11.49 3.63 3.32
C VAL A 113 -11.96 2.19 3.48
N LYS A 114 -12.92 1.75 2.65
CA LYS A 114 -13.43 0.37 2.71
C LYS A 114 -12.35 -0.66 2.37
N ILE A 115 -11.43 -0.31 1.47
CA ILE A 115 -10.28 -1.16 1.13
C ILE A 115 -9.28 -1.18 2.30
N LEU A 116 -8.96 -0.03 2.89
CA LEU A 116 -8.01 0.05 3.99
C LEU A 116 -8.45 -0.76 5.21
N TYR A 117 -9.73 -0.68 5.60
CA TYR A 117 -10.28 -1.49 6.70
C TYR A 117 -10.23 -3.00 6.45
N LYS A 118 -10.28 -3.43 5.18
CA LYS A 118 -10.24 -4.84 4.82
C LYS A 118 -8.83 -5.39 4.74
N ILE A 119 -7.85 -4.54 4.46
CA ILE A 119 -6.46 -4.96 4.28
C ILE A 119 -5.67 -4.83 5.57
N PHE A 120 -5.72 -3.66 6.23
CA PHE A 120 -4.91 -3.45 7.41
C PHE A 120 -5.43 -4.23 8.63
N PRO A 121 -4.53 -4.64 9.55
CA PRO A 121 -4.96 -5.13 10.85
C PRO A 121 -5.69 -4.01 11.60
N ALA A 122 -6.80 -4.36 12.23
CA ALA A 122 -7.62 -3.41 12.98
C ALA A 122 -6.85 -2.82 14.17
N TYR A 123 -7.06 -1.53 14.42
CA TYR A 123 -6.54 -0.87 15.61
C TYR A 123 -7.26 -1.38 16.86
N THR A 124 -6.50 -1.70 17.91
CA THR A 124 -7.02 -2.23 19.19
C THR A 124 -6.68 -1.33 20.39
N GLY A 125 -6.06 -0.17 20.16
CA GLY A 125 -5.69 0.76 21.22
C GLY A 125 -6.82 1.71 21.63
N ALA A 126 -6.53 2.54 22.64
CA ALA A 126 -7.43 3.59 23.12
C ALA A 126 -7.47 4.81 22.18
N GLY A 127 -8.43 5.70 22.39
CA GLY A 127 -8.48 6.97 21.66
C GLY A 127 -7.24 7.82 21.96
N ILE A 128 -6.73 8.52 20.95
CA ILE A 128 -5.44 9.22 21.04
C ILE A 128 -5.48 10.56 20.30
N THR A 129 -4.77 11.55 20.85
CA THR A 129 -4.54 12.82 20.16
C THR A 129 -3.56 12.62 19.02
N LEU A 130 -3.97 13.03 17.83
CA LEU A 130 -3.20 12.92 16.61
C LEU A 130 -3.03 14.27 15.94
N TRP A 131 -1.96 14.35 15.16
CA TRP A 131 -1.52 15.51 14.42
C TRP A 131 -1.30 15.14 12.96
N ARG A 132 -1.53 16.12 12.07
CA ARG A 132 -1.29 15.96 10.64
C ARG A 132 -0.84 17.28 10.02
N GLY A 133 0.24 17.21 9.23
CA GLY A 133 0.51 18.23 8.23
C GLY A 133 -0.30 17.95 6.98
N GLU A 134 -1.08 18.94 6.54
CA GLU A 134 -1.95 18.82 5.36
C GLU A 134 -1.72 19.98 4.39
N GLN A 135 -1.98 19.74 3.11
CA GLN A 135 -2.04 20.79 2.10
C GLN A 135 -3.29 21.64 2.35
N LEU A 136 -3.13 22.95 2.52
CA LEU A 136 -4.25 23.83 2.87
C LEU A 136 -5.38 23.75 1.83
N CYS A 137 -5.04 23.66 0.54
CA CYS A 137 -6.00 23.53 -0.55
C CYS A 137 -6.82 22.22 -0.50
N ARG A 138 -6.28 21.14 0.07
CA ARG A 138 -7.02 19.88 0.28
C ARG A 138 -7.90 19.96 1.51
N PHE A 139 -7.38 20.56 2.58
CA PHE A 139 -8.14 20.76 3.80
C PHE A 139 -9.41 21.59 3.54
N LYS A 140 -9.30 22.73 2.85
CA LYS A 140 -10.44 23.57 2.44
C LYS A 140 -11.49 22.85 1.60
N LYS A 141 -11.09 21.79 0.89
CA LYS A 141 -11.99 20.95 0.06
C LYS A 141 -12.54 19.75 0.83
N ASN A 142 -12.36 19.68 2.15
CA ASN A 142 -12.70 18.53 3.00
C ASN A 142 -12.07 17.22 2.53
N ARG A 143 -10.86 17.28 1.96
CA ARG A 143 -10.09 16.13 1.45
C ARG A 143 -8.88 15.81 2.32
N VAL A 144 -9.10 15.72 3.62
CA VAL A 144 -8.07 15.39 4.60
C VAL A 144 -7.50 13.99 4.34
N GLY A 145 -6.18 13.84 4.40
CA GLY A 145 -5.52 12.56 4.21
C GLY A 145 -5.61 11.61 5.41
N PHE A 146 -5.14 10.39 5.17
CA PHE A 146 -5.30 9.24 6.07
C PHE A 146 -4.15 9.08 7.07
N ASN A 147 -2.97 9.62 6.78
CA ASN A 147 -1.77 9.43 7.58
C ASN A 147 -1.72 10.49 8.71
N TRP A 148 -1.72 10.04 9.95
CA TRP A 148 -1.68 10.89 11.14
C TRP A 148 -0.60 10.38 12.10
N THR A 149 -0.15 11.21 13.03
CA THR A 149 0.91 10.84 13.98
C THR A 149 0.59 11.39 15.37
N PRO A 150 0.93 10.69 16.47
CA PRO A 150 0.84 11.26 17.80
C PRO A 150 1.91 12.34 18.05
N LYS A 151 2.91 12.48 17.16
CA LYS A 151 4.02 13.44 17.31
C LYS A 151 3.75 14.74 16.56
N GLU A 152 3.47 15.80 17.31
CA GLU A 152 3.25 17.15 16.76
C GLU A 152 4.38 17.60 15.83
N GLU A 153 5.64 17.45 16.26
CA GLU A 153 6.80 17.93 15.48
C GLU A 153 6.95 17.22 14.13
N VAL A 154 6.54 15.94 14.04
CA VAL A 154 6.52 15.21 12.76
C VAL A 154 5.47 15.82 11.84
N ALA A 155 4.24 15.99 12.32
CA ALA A 155 3.15 16.61 11.56
C ALA A 155 3.51 18.03 11.10
N LYS A 156 4.14 18.81 11.98
CA LYS A 156 4.59 20.17 11.70
C LYS A 156 5.65 20.21 10.59
N ARG A 157 6.62 19.29 10.58
CA ARG A 157 7.60 19.16 9.47
C ARG A 157 6.92 18.95 8.12
N PHE A 158 5.86 18.14 8.06
CA PHE A 158 5.09 17.97 6.83
C PHE A 158 4.28 19.22 6.46
N ALA A 159 3.64 19.86 7.44
CA ALA A 159 2.86 21.08 7.23
C ALA A 159 3.73 22.23 6.69
N SER A 160 4.88 22.48 7.32
CA SER A 160 5.79 23.56 6.96
C SER A 160 6.77 23.21 5.83
N GLY A 161 6.87 21.94 5.45
CA GLY A 161 7.77 21.41 4.43
C GLY A 161 7.02 20.97 3.19
N LEU A 162 6.87 19.66 2.98
CA LEU A 162 6.26 19.08 1.78
C LEU A 162 4.90 19.70 1.42
N CYS A 163 4.03 19.95 2.40
CA CYS A 163 2.70 20.52 2.14
C CYS A 163 2.75 22.01 1.80
N SER A 164 3.80 22.72 2.20
CA SER A 164 3.96 24.15 1.92
C SER A 164 4.40 24.45 0.49
N TYR A 165 4.89 23.48 -0.29
CA TYR A 165 5.24 23.69 -1.71
C TYR A 165 4.04 23.84 -2.65
N TYR A 166 2.82 23.70 -2.15
CA TYR A 166 1.60 23.84 -2.94
C TYR A 166 1.08 25.28 -2.86
N LYS A 167 0.32 25.71 -3.88
CA LYS A 167 -0.13 27.11 -4.11
C LYS A 167 -0.76 27.82 -2.89
N GLU A 168 -1.34 27.09 -1.95
CA GLU A 168 -1.98 27.66 -0.75
C GLU A 168 -1.21 27.39 0.55
N GLY A 169 -0.03 26.79 0.47
CA GLY A 169 0.75 26.40 1.63
C GLY A 169 0.21 25.18 2.38
N GLY A 170 0.66 25.03 3.61
CA GLY A 170 0.33 23.91 4.49
C GLY A 170 -0.39 24.34 5.76
N VAL A 171 -1.04 23.37 6.43
CA VAL A 171 -1.72 23.56 7.71
C VAL A 171 -1.38 22.42 8.66
N LEU A 172 -1.11 22.76 9.92
CA LEU A 172 -0.99 21.82 11.01
C LEU A 172 -2.37 21.60 11.65
N LEU A 173 -2.82 20.36 11.65
CA LEU A 173 -4.10 19.93 12.17
C LEU A 173 -3.91 19.09 13.44
N LYS A 174 -4.83 19.22 14.38
CA LYS A 174 -4.93 18.41 15.60
C LYS A 174 -6.32 17.80 15.74
N VAL A 175 -6.41 16.57 16.23
CA VAL A 175 -7.68 15.92 16.55
C VAL A 175 -7.52 14.93 17.69
N TYR A 176 -8.57 14.71 18.48
CA TYR A 176 -8.68 13.50 19.29
C TYR A 176 -9.39 12.43 18.46
N ALA A 177 -8.66 11.38 18.08
CA ALA A 177 -9.20 10.29 17.28
C ALA A 177 -9.70 9.17 18.19
N GLU A 178 -11.01 8.96 18.19
CA GLU A 178 -11.64 7.80 18.81
C GLU A 178 -11.11 6.50 18.18
N PRO A 179 -11.04 5.37 18.92
CA PRO A 179 -10.52 4.09 18.40
C PRO A 179 -11.16 3.69 17.07
N GLN A 180 -12.48 3.88 16.94
CA GLN A 180 -13.26 3.55 15.75
C GLN A 180 -12.92 4.37 14.50
N ALA A 181 -12.28 5.54 14.67
CA ALA A 181 -11.78 6.37 13.59
C ALA A 181 -10.40 5.92 13.11
N ILE A 182 -9.65 5.16 13.92
CA ILE A 182 -8.32 4.66 13.58
C ILE A 182 -8.49 3.32 12.86
N ILE A 183 -7.92 3.21 11.66
CA ILE A 183 -7.95 2.00 10.84
C ILE A 183 -6.89 1.02 11.33
N THR A 184 -5.66 1.50 11.51
CA THR A 184 -4.52 0.68 11.96
C THR A 184 -3.51 1.49 12.75
N GLY A 185 -2.82 0.81 13.65
CA GLY A 185 -1.76 1.39 14.50
C GLY A 185 -0.43 1.57 13.76
N SER A 186 0.58 2.02 14.51
CA SER A 186 1.95 2.14 14.00
C SER A 186 2.51 0.81 13.50
N CYS A 187 3.49 0.92 12.61
CA CYS A 187 4.29 -0.21 12.15
C CYS A 187 5.74 -0.06 12.61
N PRO A 188 6.49 -1.17 12.75
CA PRO A 188 7.92 -1.10 13.05
C PRO A 188 8.70 -0.21 12.08
N HIS A 189 8.32 -0.18 10.79
CA HIS A 189 8.97 0.67 9.80
C HIS A 189 8.75 2.17 10.08
N SER A 190 7.56 2.58 10.49
CA SER A 190 7.26 3.98 10.82
C SER A 190 7.84 4.39 12.17
N GLU A 191 7.94 3.45 13.12
CA GLU A 191 8.64 3.64 14.38
C GLU A 191 10.14 3.82 14.17
N TYR A 192 10.73 3.01 13.28
CA TYR A 192 12.12 3.14 12.85
C TYR A 192 12.41 4.51 12.21
N LEU A 193 11.50 5.03 11.39
CA LEU A 193 11.58 6.39 10.83
C LEU A 193 11.26 7.49 11.86
N GLY A 194 10.83 7.12 13.07
CA GLY A 194 10.44 8.04 14.13
C GLY A 194 9.12 8.78 13.89
N GLU A 195 8.36 8.39 12.87
CA GLU A 195 7.12 9.05 12.42
C GLU A 195 5.89 8.59 13.21
N HIS A 196 5.87 7.34 13.69
CA HIS A 196 4.73 6.72 14.41
C HIS A 196 3.39 6.95 13.70
N GLU A 197 3.37 6.70 12.40
CA GLU A 197 2.22 6.89 11.54
C GLU A 197 1.08 5.93 11.92
N LEU A 198 -0.11 6.48 12.11
CA LEU A 198 -1.38 5.76 12.19
C LEU A 198 -2.21 6.09 10.95
N ILE A 199 -2.97 5.09 10.48
CA ILE A 199 -3.91 5.28 9.38
C ILE A 199 -5.29 5.50 9.95
N VAL A 200 -5.91 6.62 9.60
CA VAL A 200 -7.17 7.11 10.17
C VAL A 200 -8.20 7.23 9.06
N ASN A 201 -9.45 6.94 9.38
CA ASN A 201 -10.61 7.26 8.55
C ASN A 201 -11.02 8.74 8.77
N PRO A 202 -10.72 9.65 7.83
CA PRO A 202 -11.01 11.07 8.01
C PRO A 202 -12.50 11.38 8.12
N PHE A 203 -13.38 10.50 7.62
CA PHE A 203 -14.83 10.68 7.69
C PHE A 203 -15.42 10.36 9.07
N LYS A 204 -14.63 9.78 9.98
CA LYS A 204 -15.04 9.49 11.37
C LYS A 204 -14.42 10.46 12.38
N LEU A 205 -13.62 11.42 11.93
CA LEU A 205 -13.06 12.44 12.80
C LEU A 205 -14.11 13.49 13.12
N SER A 206 -14.34 13.75 14.40
CA SER A 206 -15.17 14.86 14.86
C SER A 206 -14.24 15.95 15.41
N LYS A 207 -14.38 17.19 14.94
CA LYS A 207 -13.62 18.38 15.42
C LYS A 207 -12.11 18.39 15.14
N ILE A 208 -11.73 18.35 13.87
CA ILE A 208 -10.35 18.68 13.47
C ILE A 208 -10.11 20.17 13.77
N THR A 209 -9.06 20.48 14.53
CA THR A 209 -8.66 21.85 14.88
C THR A 209 -7.49 22.28 14.02
N GLU A 210 -7.58 23.46 13.41
CA GLU A 210 -6.44 24.12 12.76
C GLU A 210 -5.56 24.79 13.81
N ILE A 211 -4.28 24.44 13.84
CA ILE A 211 -3.34 24.93 14.84
C ILE A 211 -2.46 26.03 14.27
N LYS A 212 -1.98 25.84 13.03
CA LYS A 212 -1.07 26.80 12.38
C LYS A 212 -1.09 26.66 10.87
N HIS A 213 -1.05 27.81 10.19
CA HIS A 213 -0.89 27.89 8.74
C HIS A 213 0.57 28.20 8.40
N PHE A 214 1.03 27.66 7.28
CA PHE A 214 2.35 27.90 6.71
C PHE A 214 2.17 28.40 5.29
N ASN A 215 2.80 29.53 4.97
CA ASN A 215 2.72 30.10 3.63
C ASN A 215 3.31 29.17 2.58
N SER A 216 2.88 29.35 1.33
CA SER A 216 3.49 28.64 0.21
C SER A 216 4.96 29.03 0.07
N ARG A 217 5.83 28.05 -0.18
CA ARG A 217 7.25 28.26 -0.51
C ARG A 217 7.49 28.31 -2.01
#